data_AF-X1TFY7-F1
#
_entry.id   AF-X1TFY7-F1
#
_cell.length_a   1.000
_cell.length_b   1.000
_cell.length_c   1.000
_cell.angle_alpha   90.00
_cell.angle_beta   90.00
_cell.angle_gamma   90.00
#
_symmetry.space_group_name_H-M   'P 1'
#
loop_
_entity.id
_entity.type
_entity.pdbx_description
1 polymer ?
#
loop_
_entity_poly.entity_id
_entity_poly.type
_entity_poly.pdbx_seq_one_letter_code
_entity_poly.pdbx_strand_id
1 'polypeptide(L)'
;MSITITGIKEIDKKLLSLEPKLAKKILRSSMRKVAKKVRGDIDFPTDEGDLKRNVKIRAGPRSRSSIMMDIRSTEDIPYASFQEYGTKHIEGKGFMRESFEKNKEWAKKQMQDEILAGIQKIMKGK
;
A
#
# COMPACT_ATOMS: atom_id res chain seq x y z
N MET A 1 -31.85 -7.95 -0.89
CA MET A 1 -31.04 -8.95 -0.18
C MET A 1 -29.57 -8.73 -0.51
N SER A 2 -28.79 -8.22 0.43
CA SER A 2 -27.37 -7.93 0.24
C SER A 2 -26.54 -9.17 0.51
N ILE A 3 -26.10 -9.84 -0.55
CA ILE A 3 -25.13 -10.94 -0.45
C ILE A 3 -23.75 -10.29 -0.27
N THR A 4 -23.41 -9.99 0.99
CA THR A 4 -22.09 -9.50 1.38
C THR A 4 -21.22 -10.72 1.62
N ILE A 5 -20.38 -11.06 0.65
CA ILE A 5 -19.45 -12.16 0.83
C ILE A 5 -18.02 -11.63 0.95
N THR A 6 -17.41 -12.03 2.07
CA THR A 6 -16.24 -11.46 2.76
C THR A 6 -15.00 -12.35 2.67
N GLY A 7 -15.00 -13.38 1.81
CA GLY A 7 -13.87 -14.28 1.61
C GLY A 7 -12.93 -13.85 0.48
N ILE A 8 -11.62 -14.03 0.66
CA ILE A 8 -10.58 -13.78 -0.37
C ILE A 8 -10.93 -14.49 -1.69
N LYS A 9 -11.38 -15.75 -1.61
CA LYS A 9 -11.78 -16.55 -2.79
C LYS A 9 -12.86 -15.90 -3.64
N GLU A 10 -13.77 -15.14 -3.03
CA GLU A 10 -14.88 -14.53 -3.75
C GLU A 10 -14.52 -13.19 -4.35
N ILE A 11 -13.67 -12.44 -3.64
CA ILE A 11 -12.99 -11.28 -4.21
C ILE A 11 -12.21 -11.71 -5.44
N ASP A 12 -11.46 -12.81 -5.36
CA ASP A 12 -10.69 -13.35 -6.49
C ASP A 12 -11.59 -13.73 -7.67
N LYS A 13 -12.68 -14.48 -7.44
CA LYS A 13 -13.64 -14.83 -8.51
C LYS A 13 -14.23 -13.60 -9.19
N LYS A 14 -14.62 -12.58 -8.41
CA LYS A 14 -15.18 -11.33 -8.94
C LYS A 14 -14.13 -10.49 -9.66
N LEU A 15 -12.88 -10.50 -9.22
CA LEU A 15 -11.79 -9.83 -9.94
C LEU A 15 -11.47 -10.53 -11.27
N LEU A 16 -11.51 -11.85 -11.31
CA LEU A 16 -11.27 -12.65 -12.51
C LEU A 16 -12.37 -12.50 -13.56
N SER A 17 -13.61 -12.22 -13.15
CA SER A 17 -14.71 -11.97 -14.09
C SER A 17 -14.70 -10.56 -14.69
N LEU A 18 -13.90 -9.64 -14.14
CA LEU A 18 -13.73 -8.29 -14.68
C LEU A 18 -12.71 -8.26 -15.81
N GLU A 19 -12.84 -7.25 -16.68
CA GLU A 19 -11.80 -6.96 -17.67
C GLU A 19 -10.45 -6.73 -16.95
N PRO A 20 -9.34 -7.34 -17.41
CA PRO A 20 -8.04 -7.25 -16.74
C PRO A 20 -7.56 -5.83 -16.46
N LYS A 21 -7.91 -4.87 -17.33
CA LYS A 21 -7.56 -3.46 -17.15
C LYS A 21 -8.27 -2.83 -15.94
N LEU A 22 -9.54 -3.15 -15.76
CA LEU A 22 -10.37 -2.68 -14.65
C LEU A 22 -9.95 -3.32 -13.32
N ALA A 23 -9.71 -4.64 -13.32
CA ALA A 23 -9.20 -5.35 -12.15
C ALA A 23 -7.87 -4.74 -11.65
N LYS A 24 -6.91 -4.53 -12.56
CA LYS A 24 -5.63 -3.87 -12.24
C LYS A 24 -5.80 -2.45 -11.71
N LYS A 25 -6.77 -1.70 -12.24
CA LYS A 25 -7.07 -0.33 -11.78
C LYS A 25 -7.59 -0.35 -10.34
N ILE A 26 -8.54 -1.23 -10.03
CA ILE A 26 -9.08 -1.41 -8.67
C ILE A 26 -7.93 -1.74 -7.72
N LEU A 27 -7.19 -2.82 -8.00
CA LEU A 27 -6.10 -3.29 -7.15
C LEU A 27 -5.08 -2.19 -6.85
N ARG A 28 -4.60 -1.47 -7.87
CA ARG A 28 -3.65 -0.35 -7.67
C ARG A 28 -4.24 0.78 -6.85
N SER A 29 -5.51 1.12 -7.07
CA SER A 29 -6.17 2.19 -6.34
C SER A 29 -6.37 1.83 -4.86
N SER A 30 -6.78 0.59 -4.57
CA SER A 30 -6.95 0.05 -3.22
C SER A 30 -5.60 -0.02 -2.49
N MET A 31 -4.56 -0.57 -3.13
CA MET A 31 -3.19 -0.59 -2.59
C MET A 31 -2.70 0.81 -2.23
N ARG A 32 -2.90 1.79 -3.12
CA ARG A 32 -2.45 3.16 -2.89
C ARG A 32 -3.16 3.81 -1.70
N LYS A 33 -4.45 3.55 -1.50
CA LYS A 33 -5.20 4.09 -0.35
C LYS A 33 -4.69 3.52 0.97
N VAL A 34 -4.48 2.20 1.04
CA VAL A 34 -3.93 1.55 2.24
C VAL A 34 -2.52 2.09 2.52
N ALA A 35 -1.66 2.15 1.50
CA ALA A 35 -0.30 2.68 1.62
C ALA A 35 -0.26 4.14 2.10
N LYS A 36 -1.26 4.97 1.76
CA LYS A 36 -1.34 6.36 2.27
C LYS A 36 -1.51 6.42 3.78
N LYS A 37 -2.33 5.53 4.35
CA LYS A 37 -2.53 5.47 5.80
C LYS A 37 -1.29 4.95 6.50
N VAL A 38 -0.73 3.83 6.01
CA VAL A 38 0.54 3.28 6.54
C VAL A 38 1.63 4.36 6.51
N ARG A 39 1.83 5.05 5.39
CA ARG A 39 2.79 6.16 5.30
C ARG A 39 2.50 7.28 6.31
N GLY A 40 1.23 7.60 6.53
CA GLY A 40 0.81 8.66 7.44
C GLY A 40 1.08 8.35 8.91
N ASP A 41 1.11 7.06 9.27
CA ASP A 41 1.33 6.58 10.62
C ASP A 41 2.80 6.24 10.90
N ILE A 42 3.73 6.62 10.01
CA ILE A 42 5.16 6.49 10.29
C ILE A 42 5.56 7.60 11.25
N ASP A 43 6.14 7.21 12.37
CA ASP A 43 6.66 8.13 13.37
C ASP A 43 8.09 8.53 13.00
N PHE A 44 8.23 9.70 12.39
CA PHE A 44 9.53 10.23 11.99
C PHE A 44 10.00 11.29 12.99
N PRO A 45 11.29 11.29 13.38
CA PRO A 45 11.85 12.43 14.10
C PRO A 45 11.68 13.68 13.23
N THR A 46 11.02 14.70 13.79
CA THR A 46 10.63 15.89 13.05
C THR A 46 11.39 17.09 13.60
N ASP A 47 12.48 17.49 12.95
CA ASP A 47 13.04 18.84 13.07
C ASP A 47 12.34 19.76 12.05
N GLU A 48 12.71 19.64 10.76
CA GLU A 48 12.12 20.45 9.67
C GLU A 48 11.11 19.67 8.80
N GLY A 49 11.00 18.36 9.02
CA GLY A 49 10.04 17.48 8.34
C GLY A 49 10.46 16.97 6.96
N ASP A 50 11.70 17.17 6.55
CA ASP A 50 12.23 16.72 5.26
C ASP A 50 12.12 15.21 5.06
N LEU A 51 12.32 14.44 6.12
CA LEU A 51 12.24 12.98 6.04
C LEU A 51 10.81 12.51 5.68
N LYS A 52 9.79 13.13 6.28
CA LYS A 52 8.38 12.89 5.97
C LYS A 52 8.02 13.31 4.53
N ARG A 53 8.62 14.39 4.01
CA ARG A 53 8.41 14.87 2.63
C ARG A 53 9.02 13.92 1.59
N ASN A 54 10.14 13.28 1.93
CA ASN A 54 10.91 12.44 1.01
C ASN A 54 10.53 10.97 1.02
N VAL A 55 9.86 10.48 2.05
CA VAL A 55 9.18 9.18 1.97
C VAL A 55 7.99 9.30 1.01
N LYS A 56 8.00 8.56 -0.10
CA LYS A 56 6.97 8.62 -1.14
C LYS A 56 6.36 7.24 -1.39
N ILE A 57 5.13 7.25 -1.88
CA ILE A 57 4.44 6.05 -2.36
C ILE A 57 4.70 5.90 -3.86
N ARG A 58 5.23 4.75 -4.26
CA ARG A 58 5.58 4.44 -5.65
C ARG A 58 5.01 3.09 -6.05
N ALA A 59 4.61 2.97 -7.32
CA ALA A 59 4.32 1.64 -7.86
C ALA A 59 5.65 0.90 -8.05
N GLY A 60 5.67 -0.37 -7.67
CA GLY A 60 6.81 -1.23 -7.95
C GLY A 60 6.98 -1.50 -9.45
N PRO A 61 8.05 -2.21 -9.85
CA PRO A 61 8.30 -2.54 -11.24
C PRO A 61 7.14 -3.30 -11.87
N ARG A 62 6.98 -3.15 -13.19
CA ARG A 62 5.89 -3.81 -13.93
C ARG A 62 6.11 -5.32 -13.90
N SER A 63 5.21 -6.03 -13.24
CA SER A 63 5.16 -7.48 -13.24
C SER A 63 3.93 -8.01 -14.00
N ARG A 64 4.06 -9.21 -14.56
CA ARG A 64 2.93 -9.96 -15.14
C ARG A 64 2.13 -10.68 -14.05
N SER A 65 2.77 -11.05 -12.94
CA SER A 65 2.21 -11.87 -11.87
C SER A 65 1.80 -11.08 -10.63
N SER A 66 2.34 -9.87 -10.44
CA SER A 66 2.12 -9.10 -9.22
C SER A 66 1.88 -7.61 -9.47
N ILE A 67 1.20 -6.98 -8.51
CA ILE A 67 1.08 -5.53 -8.40
C ILE A 67 1.69 -5.16 -7.06
N MET A 68 2.63 -4.24 -7.08
CA MET A 68 3.39 -3.81 -5.91
C MET A 68 3.24 -2.30 -5.71
N MET A 69 3.17 -1.89 -4.45
CA MET A 69 3.12 -0.49 -4.04
C MET A 69 4.08 -0.32 -2.87
N ASP A 70 5.11 0.48 -3.09
CA ASP A 70 6.21 0.67 -2.16
C ASP A 70 6.07 2.00 -1.44
N ILE A 71 6.42 1.98 -0.16
CA ILE A 71 6.72 3.18 0.62
C ILE A 71 8.24 3.20 0.72
N ARG A 72 8.88 4.20 0.11
CA ARG A 72 10.34 4.30 0.06
C ARG A 72 10.79 5.75 0.18
N SER A 73 11.97 5.95 0.75
CA SER A 73 12.66 7.24 0.68
C SER A 73 13.09 7.54 -0.75
N THR A 74 13.13 8.80 -1.14
CA THR A 74 13.78 9.22 -2.38
C THR A 74 15.29 9.25 -2.23
N GLU A 75 15.99 9.04 -3.34
CA GLU A 75 17.45 9.02 -3.43
C GLU A 75 18.09 10.36 -3.05
N ASP A 76 17.29 11.44 -3.08
CA ASP A 76 17.72 12.83 -2.80
C ASP A 76 18.18 13.06 -1.35
N ILE A 77 17.91 12.13 -0.42
CA ILE A 77 18.40 12.22 0.97
C ILE A 77 18.99 10.87 1.42
N PRO A 78 20.30 10.65 1.22
CA PRO A 78 20.99 9.44 1.67
C PRO A 78 20.79 9.17 3.16
N TYR A 79 20.73 10.24 3.97
CA TYR A 79 20.54 10.17 5.41
C TYR A 79 19.23 9.50 5.83
N ALA A 80 18.13 9.72 5.09
CA ALA A 80 16.85 9.08 5.39
C ALA A 80 16.91 7.56 5.16
N SER A 81 17.59 7.13 4.09
CA SER A 81 17.81 5.70 3.83
C SER A 81 18.72 5.07 4.87
N PHE A 82 19.75 5.77 5.35
CA PHE A 82 20.63 5.29 6.42
C PHE A 82 19.91 5.16 7.76
N GLN A 83 19.03 6.11 8.10
CA GLN A 83 18.23 6.00 9.32
C GLN A 83 17.24 4.85 9.24
N GLU A 84 16.62 4.60 8.09
CA GLU A 84 15.67 3.50 7.94
C GLU A 84 16.36 2.13 7.96
N TYR A 85 17.32 1.93 7.06
CA TYR A 85 17.87 0.60 6.77
C TYR A 85 19.21 0.32 7.46
N GLY A 86 19.82 1.36 8.05
CA GLY A 86 21.16 1.28 8.62
C GLY A 86 22.26 1.40 7.57
N THR A 87 23.47 1.21 8.04
CA THR A 87 24.70 1.11 7.25
C THR A 87 25.52 -0.06 7.77
N LYS A 88 26.72 -0.29 7.22
CA LYS A 88 27.66 -1.29 7.74
C LYS A 88 27.97 -1.11 9.24
N HIS A 89 27.89 0.12 9.76
CA HIS A 89 28.33 0.47 11.11
C HIS A 89 27.20 0.95 12.04
N ILE A 90 25.99 1.16 11.51
CA ILE A 90 24.87 1.74 12.25
C ILE A 90 23.63 0.92 11.95
N GLU A 91 22.94 0.44 12.98
CA GLU A 91 21.66 -0.26 12.80
C GLU A 91 20.56 0.70 12.34
N GLY A 92 19.71 0.22 11.43
CA GLY A 92 18.55 0.96 10.97
C GLY A 92 17.46 1.04 12.05
N LYS A 93 16.83 2.20 12.16
CA LYS A 93 15.71 2.42 13.09
C LYS A 93 14.42 1.77 12.62
N GLY A 94 14.26 1.49 11.32
CA GLY A 94 13.14 0.71 10.80
C GLY A 94 11.76 1.36 10.93
N PHE A 95 11.67 2.70 10.86
CA PHE A 95 10.40 3.44 11.03
C PHE A 95 9.29 2.96 10.08
N MET A 96 9.63 2.71 8.81
CA MET A 96 8.65 2.23 7.83
C MET A 96 8.21 0.80 8.14
N ARG A 97 9.15 -0.05 8.59
CA ARG A 97 8.85 -1.42 9.02
C ARG A 97 7.91 -1.45 10.22
N GLU A 98 8.19 -0.64 11.24
CA GLU A 98 7.35 -0.54 12.45
C GLU A 98 5.93 -0.10 12.10
N SER A 99 5.82 0.94 11.26
CA SER A 99 4.51 1.41 10.81
C SER A 99 3.75 0.36 10.01
N PHE A 100 4.43 -0.42 9.18
CA PHE A 100 3.82 -1.54 8.45
C PHE A 100 3.31 -2.63 9.40
N GLU A 101 4.13 -3.09 10.34
CA GLU A 101 3.73 -4.15 11.28
C GLU A 101 2.56 -3.69 12.17
N LYS A 102 2.60 -2.44 12.66
CA LYS A 102 1.50 -1.83 13.42
C LYS A 102 0.18 -1.84 12.65
N ASN A 103 0.25 -1.63 11.34
CA ASN A 103 -0.92 -1.51 10.48
C ASN A 103 -1.28 -2.81 9.75
N LYS A 104 -0.56 -3.91 9.95
CA LYS A 104 -0.65 -5.12 9.10
C LYS A 104 -2.06 -5.72 9.02
N GLU A 105 -2.69 -5.97 10.17
CA GLU A 105 -4.03 -6.56 10.21
C GLU A 105 -5.10 -5.59 9.70
N TRP A 106 -4.99 -4.31 10.07
CA TRP A 106 -5.85 -3.25 9.54
C TRP A 106 -5.72 -3.14 8.01
N ALA A 107 -4.50 -3.13 7.50
CA ALA A 107 -4.19 -2.99 6.08
C ALA A 107 -4.77 -4.15 5.28
N LYS A 108 -4.65 -5.38 5.79
CA LYS A 108 -5.24 -6.58 5.17
C LYS A 108 -6.76 -6.46 5.04
N LYS A 109 -7.44 -6.08 6.12
CA LYS A 109 -8.91 -5.91 6.13
C LYS A 109 -9.35 -4.77 5.23
N GLN A 110 -8.74 -3.59 5.39
CA GLN A 110 -9.03 -2.41 4.59
C GLN A 110 -8.83 -2.67 3.10
N MET A 111 -7.83 -3.47 2.75
CA MET A 111 -7.57 -3.82 1.36
C MET A 111 -8.71 -4.63 0.75
N GLN A 112 -9.26 -5.60 1.48
CA GLN A 112 -10.42 -6.37 1.04
C GLN A 112 -11.64 -5.46 0.84
N ASP A 113 -11.90 -4.58 1.81
CA ASP A 113 -13.02 -3.65 1.77
C ASP A 113 -12.93 -2.69 0.57
N GLU A 114 -11.74 -2.13 0.33
CA GLU A 114 -11.49 -1.23 -0.79
C GLU A 114 -11.59 -1.92 -2.15
N ILE A 115 -11.15 -3.18 -2.25
CA ILE A 115 -11.32 -3.96 -3.48
C ILE A 115 -12.81 -4.23 -3.74
N LEU A 116 -13.55 -4.68 -2.72
CA LEU A 116 -15.00 -4.92 -2.82
C LEU A 116 -15.75 -3.65 -3.23
N ALA A 117 -15.45 -2.52 -2.59
CA ALA A 117 -16.02 -1.23 -2.94
C ALA A 117 -15.68 -0.82 -4.39
N GLY A 118 -14.44 -1.08 -4.83
CA GLY A 118 -14.02 -0.86 -6.20
C GLY A 118 -14.81 -1.68 -7.22
N ILE A 119 -15.00 -2.98 -6.96
CA ILE A 119 -15.79 -3.89 -7.81
C ILE A 119 -17.24 -3.41 -7.89
N GLN A 120 -17.87 -3.12 -6.74
CA GLN A 120 -19.26 -2.66 -6.70
C GLN A 120 -19.48 -1.36 -7.47
N LYS A 121 -18.53 -0.42 -7.42
CA LYS A 121 -18.59 0.83 -8.20
C LYS A 121 -18.60 0.57 -9.71
N ILE A 122 -17.81 -0.39 -10.18
CA ILE A 122 -17.78 -0.75 -11.60
C ILE A 122 -19.09 -1.43 -12.01
N MET A 123 -19.62 -2.32 -11.17
CA MET A 123 -20.86 -3.03 -11.48
C MET A 123 -22.10 -2.14 -11.47
N LYS A 124 -22.14 -1.09 -10.65
CA LYS A 124 -23.25 -0.11 -10.60
C LYS A 124 -23.18 0.97 -11.68
N GLY A 125 -21.99 1.17 -12.27
CA GLY A 125 -21.76 2.15 -13.34
C GLY A 125 -21.85 1.55 -14.76
N LYS A 126 -22.20 0.27 -14.86
CA LYS A 126 -22.67 -0.40 -16.09
C LYS A 126 -24.18 -0.49 -16.02
#